data_AF-A0A2E5XHJ5-F1
#
_entry.id   AF-A0A2E5XHJ5-F1
#
_cell.length_a   1.000
_cell.length_b   1.000
_cell.length_c   1.000
_cell.angle_alpha   90.00
_cell.angle_beta   90.00
_cell.angle_gamma   90.00
#
_symmetry.space_group_name_H-M   'P 1'
#
loop_
_entity.id
_entity.type
_entity.pdbx_description
1 polymer ?
#
loop_
_entity_poly.entity_id
_entity_poly.type
_entity_poly.pdbx_seq_one_letter_code
_entity_poly.pdbx_strand_id
1 'polypeptide(L)'
;MLPRFLVSFLMLWSPAQAITLEVVELHQPLSLHRTDGIGETLGEKDPVQAGVFSRPYAVTGAMPEDLVKAVAAPHRIATNSEGYEVDDANLLNLCGVSLSSEMKANRLLVRFNVANLELPGDLDLTARQVIRLSVIAVERTLRAYFRSGNDQVLSVSIGITGTTAGNAGLKDLAKRFRLGRSVGDPESIEKR
;
A
#
# COMPACT_ATOMS: atom_id res chain seq x y z
N MET A 1 60.10 6.92 -16.40
CA MET A 1 58.91 7.82 -16.35
C MET A 1 57.68 7.03 -16.73
N LEU A 2 57.09 6.24 -15.82
CA LEU A 2 55.91 5.42 -16.13
C LEU A 2 55.00 5.13 -14.91
N PRO A 3 54.50 6.12 -14.15
CA PRO A 3 53.38 5.84 -13.25
C PRO A 3 52.23 6.85 -13.36
N ARG A 4 52.07 7.56 -14.49
CA ARG A 4 50.99 8.55 -14.67
C ARG A 4 49.79 8.07 -15.50
N PHE A 5 49.91 6.98 -16.24
CA PHE A 5 48.82 6.49 -17.11
C PHE A 5 47.93 5.42 -16.48
N LEU A 6 48.28 4.87 -15.31
CA LEU A 6 47.48 3.81 -14.67
C LEU A 6 46.28 4.34 -13.87
N VAL A 7 46.30 5.62 -13.47
CA VAL A 7 45.23 6.22 -12.65
C VAL A 7 44.00 6.59 -13.48
N SER A 8 44.18 6.91 -14.76
CA SER A 8 43.08 7.36 -15.63
C SER A 8 42.17 6.24 -16.16
N PHE A 9 42.59 4.97 -16.08
CA PHE A 9 41.77 3.84 -16.55
C PHE A 9 40.82 3.30 -15.46
N LEU A 10 41.06 3.62 -14.18
CA LEU A 10 40.25 3.10 -13.07
C LEU A 10 38.97 3.93 -12.77
N MET A 11 38.78 5.08 -13.42
CA MET A 11 37.59 5.94 -13.18
C MET A 11 36.42 5.70 -14.13
N LEU A 12 36.50 4.74 -15.07
CA LEU A 12 35.41 4.45 -16.01
C LEU A 12 34.41 3.38 -15.55
N TRP A 13 34.53 2.86 -14.32
CA TRP A 13 33.70 1.77 -13.80
C TRP A 13 32.77 2.18 -12.66
N SER A 14 32.16 3.36 -12.75
CA SER A 14 30.98 3.64 -11.94
C SER A 14 29.75 3.13 -12.69
N PRO A 15 29.12 2.00 -12.29
CA PRO A 15 27.79 1.69 -12.80
C PRO A 15 26.88 2.83 -12.34
N ALA A 16 26.44 3.66 -13.27
CA ALA A 16 25.36 4.58 -13.03
C ALA A 16 24.14 3.73 -12.67
N GLN A 17 23.86 3.58 -11.39
CA GLN A 17 22.64 2.94 -10.92
C GLN A 17 21.50 3.89 -11.27
N ALA A 18 20.85 3.63 -12.41
CA ALA A 18 19.64 4.33 -12.80
C ALA A 18 18.55 3.97 -11.79
N ILE A 19 18.30 4.87 -10.84
CA ILE A 19 17.16 4.74 -9.93
C ILE A 19 15.94 5.19 -10.73
N THR A 20 15.05 4.26 -11.06
CA THR A 20 13.74 4.59 -11.62
C THR A 20 12.89 5.16 -10.49
N LEU A 21 12.64 6.47 -10.55
CA LEU A 21 11.74 7.19 -9.64
C LEU A 21 10.45 7.48 -10.39
N GLU A 22 9.33 6.98 -9.89
CA GLU A 22 8.00 7.22 -10.46
C GLU A 22 7.10 7.84 -9.38
N VAL A 23 6.35 8.88 -9.75
CA VAL A 23 5.33 9.45 -8.86
C VAL A 23 4.02 8.75 -9.14
N VAL A 24 3.48 8.09 -8.12
CA VAL A 24 2.25 7.31 -8.20
C VAL A 24 1.20 7.83 -7.23
N GLU A 25 -0.06 7.50 -7.51
CA GLU A 25 -1.17 7.73 -6.58
C GLU A 25 -1.22 6.60 -5.54
N LEU A 26 -0.60 6.83 -4.39
CA LEU A 26 -0.54 5.87 -3.30
C LEU A 26 -1.75 6.05 -2.38
N HIS A 27 -2.50 4.97 -2.14
CA HIS A 27 -3.60 4.95 -1.20
C HIS A 27 -3.18 4.28 0.10
N GLN A 28 -3.45 4.92 1.25
CA GLN A 28 -3.05 4.42 2.57
C GLN A 28 -4.23 4.39 3.53
N PRO A 29 -4.31 3.37 4.42
CA PRO A 29 -5.32 3.31 5.47
C PRO A 29 -4.89 4.22 6.62
N LEU A 30 -5.58 5.36 6.80
CA LEU A 30 -5.24 6.34 7.82
C LEU A 30 -6.30 6.39 8.92
N SER A 31 -5.82 6.46 10.15
CA SER A 31 -6.63 6.81 11.30
C SER A 31 -6.91 8.31 11.31
N LEU A 32 -8.15 8.67 11.60
CA LEU A 32 -8.57 10.05 11.87
C LEU A 32 -8.71 10.28 13.37
N HIS A 33 -8.17 9.40 14.22
CA HIS A 33 -8.12 9.62 15.67
C HIS A 33 -7.49 10.99 15.98
N ARG A 34 -7.95 11.60 17.08
CA ARG A 34 -7.58 12.97 17.47
C ARG A 34 -7.99 14.07 16.46
N THR A 35 -8.85 13.74 15.51
CA THR A 35 -9.52 14.71 14.63
C THR A 35 -11.04 14.60 14.78
N ASP A 36 -11.77 15.63 14.37
CA ASP A 36 -13.23 15.61 14.19
C ASP A 36 -13.65 14.95 12.87
N GLY A 37 -12.69 14.47 12.09
CA GLY A 37 -12.89 13.84 10.80
C GLY A 37 -13.66 12.53 10.88
N ILE A 38 -14.64 12.39 10.01
CA ILE A 38 -15.39 11.18 9.78
C ILE A 38 -14.81 10.47 8.54
N GLY A 39 -14.55 9.17 8.65
CA GLY A 39 -13.88 8.38 7.62
C GLY A 39 -14.84 7.58 6.73
N GLU A 40 -14.40 6.39 6.32
CA GLU A 40 -15.15 5.54 5.39
C GLU A 40 -16.28 4.75 6.08
N THR A 41 -17.35 4.50 5.33
CA THR A 41 -18.44 3.63 5.75
C THR A 41 -18.15 2.18 5.34
N LEU A 42 -17.89 1.32 6.33
CA LEU A 42 -17.54 -0.10 6.08
C LEU A 42 -18.76 -1.03 6.09
N GLY A 43 -19.87 -0.61 5.49
CA GLY A 43 -21.13 -1.37 5.44
C GLY A 43 -21.90 -1.45 6.76
N GLU A 44 -21.36 -0.84 7.83
CA GLU A 44 -22.11 -0.48 9.04
C GLU A 44 -22.83 0.85 8.80
N LYS A 45 -23.88 1.15 9.59
CA LYS A 45 -24.67 2.39 9.41
C LYS A 45 -23.87 3.65 9.77
N ASP A 46 -22.85 3.50 10.62
CA ASP A 46 -22.03 4.60 11.09
C ASP A 46 -20.64 4.56 10.42
N PRO A 47 -20.15 5.71 9.94
CA PRO A 47 -18.80 5.83 9.39
C PRO A 47 -17.76 5.67 10.50
N VAL A 48 -16.65 4.99 10.20
CA VAL A 48 -15.57 4.79 11.18
C VAL A 48 -14.63 5.99 11.19
N GLN A 49 -13.92 6.22 12.30
CA GLN A 49 -12.92 7.30 12.41
C GLN A 49 -11.59 6.97 11.71
N ALA A 50 -11.69 6.44 10.48
CA ALA A 50 -10.56 6.10 9.63
C ALA A 50 -11.00 5.92 8.17
N GLY A 51 -10.08 6.09 7.22
CA GLY A 51 -10.39 5.98 5.81
C GLY A 51 -9.18 5.64 4.95
N VAL A 52 -9.41 5.39 3.67
CA VAL A 52 -8.33 5.21 2.69
C VAL A 52 -8.16 6.49 1.90
N PHE A 53 -7.03 7.16 2.13
CA PHE A 53 -6.70 8.45 1.51
C PHE A 53 -5.58 8.28 0.49
N SER A 54 -5.69 8.99 -0.63
CA SER A 54 -4.64 9.03 -1.64
C SER A 54 -3.68 10.20 -1.40
N ARG A 55 -2.40 9.97 -1.73
CA ARG A 55 -1.38 11.01 -1.84
C ARG A 55 -0.44 10.72 -3.01
N PRO A 56 0.16 11.75 -3.62
CA PRO A 56 1.30 11.53 -4.50
C PRO A 56 2.44 10.93 -3.66
N TYR A 57 3.08 9.89 -4.19
CA TYR A 57 4.23 9.25 -3.54
C TYR A 57 5.26 8.87 -4.58
N ALA A 58 6.52 9.21 -4.33
CA ALA A 58 7.62 8.80 -5.20
C ALA A 58 8.08 7.40 -4.79
N VAL A 59 7.86 6.41 -5.66
CA VAL A 59 8.30 5.03 -5.42
C VAL A 59 9.55 4.77 -6.26
N THR A 60 10.46 3.99 -5.68
CA THR A 60 11.62 3.42 -6.36
C THR A 60 11.60 1.90 -6.16
N GLY A 61 12.19 1.16 -7.10
CA GLY A 61 12.36 -0.28 -6.98
C GLY A 61 11.46 -1.10 -7.91
N ALA A 62 11.25 -2.36 -7.55
CA ALA A 62 10.54 -3.36 -8.35
C ALA A 62 9.02 -3.17 -8.24
N MET A 63 8.40 -2.85 -9.38
CA MET A 63 6.95 -2.78 -9.49
C MET A 63 6.38 -4.16 -9.87
N PRO A 64 5.23 -4.57 -9.30
CA PRO A 64 4.37 -3.84 -8.36
C PRO A 64 4.64 -4.10 -6.85
N GLU A 65 5.68 -4.85 -6.48
CA GLU A 65 5.95 -5.23 -5.09
C GLU A 65 6.22 -4.04 -4.18
N ASP A 66 7.11 -3.13 -4.58
CA ASP A 66 7.50 -1.99 -3.76
C ASP A 66 6.38 -0.95 -3.66
N LEU A 67 5.48 -0.91 -4.65
CA LEU A 67 4.23 -0.16 -4.58
C LEU A 67 3.32 -0.66 -3.45
N VAL A 68 3.19 -1.98 -3.28
CA VAL A 68 2.41 -2.55 -2.18
C VAL A 68 3.09 -2.24 -0.84
N LYS A 69 4.41 -2.36 -0.74
CA LYS A 69 5.13 -2.03 0.51
C LYS A 69 4.95 -0.57 0.90
N ALA A 70 4.91 0.34 -0.08
CA ALA A 70 4.70 1.76 0.16
C ALA A 70 3.36 2.07 0.84
N VAL A 71 2.33 1.21 0.74
CA VAL A 71 1.05 1.40 1.44
C VAL A 71 1.24 1.46 2.97
N ALA A 72 2.24 0.74 3.50
CA ALA A 72 2.61 0.75 4.92
C ALA A 72 3.60 1.87 5.30
N ALA A 73 4.00 2.74 4.38
CA ALA A 73 4.91 3.83 4.71
C ALA A 73 4.27 4.76 5.76
N PRO A 74 5.06 5.27 6.74
CA PRO A 74 4.55 6.24 7.71
C PRO A 74 3.86 7.43 7.03
N HIS A 75 2.77 7.89 7.64
CA HIS A 75 1.98 8.99 7.12
C HIS A 75 1.56 9.93 8.24
N ARG A 76 2.22 11.08 8.31
CA ARG A 76 1.76 12.22 9.11
C ARG A 76 0.73 13.02 8.32
N ILE A 77 -0.48 13.18 8.88
CA ILE A 77 -1.50 14.05 8.28
C ILE A 77 -1.02 15.49 8.40
N ALA A 78 -0.86 16.17 7.27
CA ALA A 78 -0.46 17.57 7.24
C ALA A 78 -1.58 18.43 7.82
N THR A 79 -1.22 19.35 8.72
CA THR A 79 -2.16 20.24 9.41
C THR A 79 -1.61 21.66 9.47
N ASN A 80 -2.51 22.63 9.54
CA ASN A 80 -2.21 24.03 9.85
C ASN A 80 -2.40 24.35 11.34
N SER A 81 -2.77 23.35 12.15
CA SER A 81 -2.97 23.47 13.60
C SER A 81 -1.71 23.05 14.35
N GLU A 82 -1.36 23.80 15.39
CA GLU A 82 -0.27 23.46 16.30
C GLU A 82 -0.62 22.30 17.26
N GLY A 83 -1.90 21.95 17.37
CA GLY A 83 -2.39 20.96 18.36
C GLY A 83 -2.50 19.52 17.88
N TYR A 84 -2.16 19.20 16.63
CA TYR A 84 -2.21 17.82 16.12
C TYR A 84 -0.82 17.18 16.14
N GLU A 85 -0.59 16.34 17.16
CA GLU A 85 0.72 15.76 17.50
C GLU A 85 0.87 14.29 17.05
N VAL A 86 0.03 13.81 16.14
CA VAL A 86 0.14 12.43 15.63
C VAL A 86 1.25 12.37 14.58
N ASP A 87 2.33 11.66 14.90
CA ASP A 87 3.49 11.49 14.01
C ASP A 87 3.27 10.45 12.90
N ASP A 88 2.46 9.42 13.16
CA ASP A 88 2.06 8.43 12.17
C ASP A 88 0.58 8.07 12.32
N ALA A 89 -0.20 8.39 11.31
CA ALA A 89 -1.62 8.06 11.22
C ALA A 89 -1.87 6.75 10.46
N ASN A 90 -0.84 6.09 9.90
CA ASN A 90 -1.03 4.86 9.14
C ASN A 90 -1.48 3.70 10.05
N LEU A 91 -2.66 3.15 9.77
CA LEU A 91 -3.26 2.09 10.59
C LEU A 91 -2.41 0.82 10.65
N LEU A 92 -1.64 0.50 9.61
CA LEU A 92 -0.78 -0.67 9.61
C LEU A 92 0.33 -0.52 10.66
N ASN A 93 0.92 0.66 10.76
CA ASN A 93 2.00 0.94 11.70
C ASN A 93 1.46 1.10 13.12
N LEU A 94 0.36 1.86 13.29
CA LEU A 94 -0.31 2.05 14.57
C LEU A 94 -0.77 0.73 15.20
N CYS A 95 -1.21 -0.23 14.38
CA CYS A 95 -1.73 -1.50 14.87
C CYS A 95 -0.71 -2.65 14.80
N GLY A 96 0.56 -2.40 14.48
CA GLY A 96 1.59 -3.46 14.42
C GLY A 96 1.38 -4.52 13.31
N VAL A 97 0.67 -4.17 12.22
CA VAL A 97 0.41 -5.06 11.09
C VAL A 97 1.49 -4.91 10.03
N SER A 98 2.26 -5.96 9.80
CA SER A 98 3.28 -5.94 8.73
C SER A 98 2.67 -6.28 7.37
N LEU A 99 3.12 -5.58 6.32
CA LEU A 99 2.72 -5.82 4.94
C LEU A 99 3.90 -6.34 4.12
N SER A 100 3.69 -7.45 3.41
CA SER A 100 4.69 -8.01 2.49
C SER A 100 4.07 -8.33 1.14
N SER A 101 4.91 -8.28 0.12
CA SER A 101 4.56 -8.54 -1.28
C SER A 101 5.64 -9.40 -1.94
N GLU A 102 5.22 -10.36 -2.74
CA GLU A 102 6.10 -11.26 -3.49
C GLU A 102 5.46 -11.58 -4.85
N MET A 103 6.22 -11.48 -5.93
CA MET A 103 5.81 -11.98 -7.23
C MET A 103 6.12 -13.47 -7.36
N LYS A 104 5.10 -14.29 -7.64
CA LYS A 104 5.26 -15.70 -8.03
C LYS A 104 4.67 -15.93 -9.41
N ALA A 105 5.54 -16.20 -10.39
CA ALA A 105 5.18 -16.28 -11.80
C ALA A 105 4.43 -15.01 -12.24
N ASN A 106 3.14 -15.11 -12.57
CA ASN A 106 2.30 -13.96 -12.95
C ASN A 106 1.25 -13.62 -11.86
N ARG A 107 1.61 -13.82 -10.59
CA ARG A 107 0.73 -13.53 -9.46
C ARG A 107 1.47 -12.77 -8.36
N LEU A 108 0.94 -11.59 -8.05
CA LEU A 108 1.35 -10.82 -6.89
C LEU A 108 0.67 -11.39 -5.64
N LEU A 109 1.48 -11.93 -4.73
CA LEU A 109 1.04 -12.38 -3.41
C LEU A 109 1.24 -11.23 -2.42
N VAL A 110 0.16 -10.80 -1.79
CA VAL A 110 0.18 -9.77 -0.74
C VAL A 110 -0.21 -10.41 0.58
N ARG A 111 0.59 -10.23 1.62
CA ARG A 111 0.34 -10.80 2.94
C ARG A 111 0.34 -9.73 4.01
N PHE A 112 -0.79 -9.63 4.71
CA PHE A 112 -0.89 -8.94 5.99
C PHE A 112 -0.51 -9.92 7.10
N ASN A 113 0.49 -9.59 7.89
CA ASN A 113 0.87 -10.36 9.08
C ASN A 113 0.32 -9.65 10.32
N VAL A 114 -0.59 -10.34 11.02
CA VAL A 114 -1.28 -9.84 12.22
C VAL A 114 -0.75 -10.47 13.51
N ALA A 115 0.44 -11.09 13.47
CA ALA A 115 1.04 -11.72 14.65
C ALA A 115 1.27 -10.73 15.81
N ASN A 116 1.60 -9.47 15.49
CA ASN A 116 1.81 -8.38 16.45
C ASN A 116 0.65 -7.37 16.45
N LEU A 117 -0.55 -7.81 16.02
CA LEU A 117 -1.71 -6.93 15.93
C LEU A 117 -2.16 -6.52 17.33
N GLU A 118 -2.05 -5.23 17.62
CA GLU A 118 -2.55 -4.60 18.84
C GLU A 118 -3.37 -3.37 18.46
N LEU A 119 -4.50 -3.15 19.14
CA LEU A 119 -5.34 -1.98 18.91
C LEU A 119 -5.05 -0.97 20.01
N PRO A 120 -4.49 0.21 19.69
CA PRO A 120 -4.34 1.29 20.65
C PRO A 120 -5.69 1.65 21.29
N GLY A 121 -5.70 1.94 22.60
CA GLY A 121 -6.94 2.19 23.34
C GLY A 121 -7.67 3.48 22.93
N ASP A 122 -7.00 4.39 22.25
CA ASP A 122 -7.56 5.62 21.69
C ASP A 122 -8.05 5.48 20.24
N LEU A 123 -7.95 4.27 19.67
CA LEU A 123 -8.44 3.95 18.35
C LEU A 123 -9.80 3.24 18.45
N ASP A 124 -10.88 3.95 18.11
CA ASP A 124 -12.22 3.37 18.05
C ASP A 124 -12.43 2.55 16.76
N LEU A 125 -11.63 1.48 16.61
CA LEU A 125 -11.67 0.57 15.48
C LEU A 125 -11.47 -0.87 15.92
N THR A 126 -12.16 -1.78 15.25
CA THR A 126 -11.91 -3.22 15.37
C THR A 126 -10.76 -3.65 14.46
N ALA A 127 -10.09 -4.73 14.85
CA ALA A 127 -9.10 -5.44 14.03
C ALA A 127 -9.62 -5.73 12.60
N ARG A 128 -10.92 -6.08 12.48
CA ARG A 128 -11.55 -6.37 11.19
C ARG A 128 -11.64 -5.12 10.32
N GLN A 129 -12.02 -3.98 10.89
CA GLN A 129 -12.09 -2.70 10.17
C GLN A 129 -10.71 -2.24 9.72
N VAL A 130 -9.68 -2.34 10.58
CA VAL A 130 -8.28 -2.02 10.25
C VAL A 130 -7.79 -2.82 9.04
N ILE A 131 -7.94 -4.15 9.08
CA ILE A 131 -7.51 -5.02 7.98
C ILE A 131 -8.35 -4.76 6.73
N ARG A 132 -9.66 -4.53 6.86
CA ARG A 132 -10.53 -4.23 5.71
C ARG A 132 -10.11 -2.94 5.00
N LEU A 133 -9.86 -1.85 5.73
CA LEU A 133 -9.34 -0.61 5.16
C LEU A 133 -7.99 -0.82 4.49
N SER A 134 -7.11 -1.61 5.10
CA SER A 134 -5.80 -1.93 4.54
C SER A 134 -5.88 -2.73 3.24
N VAL A 135 -6.79 -3.69 3.16
CA VAL A 135 -7.10 -4.43 1.92
C VAL A 135 -7.61 -3.48 0.83
N ILE A 136 -8.52 -2.57 1.18
CA ILE A 136 -9.04 -1.55 0.26
C ILE A 136 -7.92 -0.63 -0.23
N ALA A 137 -7.01 -0.20 0.64
CA ALA A 137 -5.88 0.66 0.30
C ALA A 137 -4.92 0.02 -0.71
N VAL A 138 -4.56 -1.26 -0.51
CA VAL A 138 -3.76 -2.02 -1.47
C VAL A 138 -4.49 -2.15 -2.81
N GLU A 139 -5.78 -2.49 -2.78
CA GLU A 139 -6.57 -2.63 -4.01
C GLU A 139 -6.67 -1.30 -4.79
N ARG A 140 -6.98 -0.19 -4.12
CA ARG A 140 -7.06 1.14 -4.76
C ARG A 140 -5.72 1.58 -5.33
N THR A 141 -4.63 1.40 -4.58
CA THR A 141 -3.26 1.71 -5.04
C THR A 141 -2.93 0.94 -6.32
N LEU A 142 -3.13 -0.39 -6.31
CA LEU A 142 -2.82 -1.21 -7.48
C LEU A 142 -3.75 -0.88 -8.65
N ARG A 143 -5.04 -0.65 -8.42
CA ARG A 143 -5.97 -0.24 -9.49
C ARG A 143 -5.59 1.09 -10.11
N ALA A 144 -5.19 2.08 -9.30
CA ALA A 144 -4.76 3.38 -9.79
C ALA A 144 -3.51 3.24 -10.68
N TYR A 145 -2.51 2.48 -10.24
CA TYR A 145 -1.28 2.25 -10.99
C TYR A 145 -1.51 1.50 -12.32
N PHE A 146 -2.34 0.46 -12.33
CA PHE A 146 -2.60 -0.32 -13.54
C PHE A 146 -3.63 0.33 -14.49
N ARG A 147 -4.27 1.44 -14.11
CA ARG A 147 -5.24 2.16 -14.96
C ARG A 147 -4.56 2.90 -16.13
N SER A 148 -3.31 3.32 -15.98
CA SER A 148 -2.65 4.31 -16.86
C SER A 148 -1.80 3.74 -18.01
N GLY A 149 -1.78 2.43 -18.27
CA GLY A 149 -1.08 1.92 -19.47
C GLY A 149 -0.50 0.51 -19.39
N ASN A 150 -0.87 -0.30 -18.39
CA ASN A 150 -0.41 -1.68 -18.31
C ASN A 150 -1.39 -2.63 -19.00
N ASP A 151 -1.03 -3.07 -20.22
CA ASP A 151 -1.76 -4.10 -20.98
C ASP A 151 -1.58 -5.52 -20.41
N GLN A 152 -0.73 -5.67 -19.40
CA GLN A 152 -0.47 -6.95 -18.76
C GLN A 152 -1.53 -7.25 -17.70
N VAL A 153 -2.17 -8.42 -17.83
CA VAL A 153 -3.09 -8.93 -16.81
C VAL A 153 -2.28 -9.47 -15.63
N LEU A 154 -2.42 -8.84 -14.48
CA LEU A 154 -1.81 -9.28 -13.23
C LEU A 154 -2.87 -9.90 -12.31
N SER A 155 -2.61 -11.12 -11.85
CA SER A 155 -3.42 -11.73 -10.79
C SER A 155 -2.90 -11.31 -9.42
N VAL A 156 -3.79 -10.84 -8.55
CA VAL A 156 -3.44 -10.46 -7.17
C VAL A 156 -4.12 -11.39 -6.19
N SER A 157 -3.39 -11.82 -5.16
CA SER A 157 -3.93 -12.61 -4.05
C SER A 157 -3.49 -12.01 -2.72
N ILE A 158 -4.45 -11.41 -2.03
CA ILE A 158 -4.30 -10.90 -0.68
C ILE A 158 -4.65 -12.01 0.31
N GLY A 159 -3.81 -12.21 1.32
CA GLY A 159 -4.13 -13.08 2.45
C GLY A 159 -3.63 -12.55 3.78
N ILE A 160 -4.20 -13.11 4.85
CA ILE A 160 -3.92 -12.74 6.23
C ILE A 160 -3.19 -13.91 6.90
N THR A 161 -2.09 -13.61 7.58
CA THR A 161 -1.18 -14.56 8.24
C THR A 161 -0.91 -14.12 9.67
N GLY A 162 -0.42 -15.02 10.53
CA GLY A 162 -0.15 -14.69 11.94
C GLY A 162 -1.40 -14.64 12.84
N THR A 163 -2.54 -15.13 12.37
CA THR A 163 -3.77 -15.20 13.18
C THR A 163 -3.68 -16.24 14.30
N THR A 164 -4.27 -15.94 15.43
CA THR A 164 -4.52 -16.85 16.56
C THR A 164 -5.97 -17.35 16.55
N ALA A 165 -6.37 -18.14 17.55
CA ALA A 165 -7.76 -18.59 17.69
C ALA A 165 -8.75 -17.41 17.87
N GLY A 166 -8.35 -16.34 18.56
CA GLY A 166 -9.20 -15.19 18.85
C GLY A 166 -9.48 -14.27 17.66
N ASN A 167 -8.62 -14.28 16.63
CA ASN A 167 -8.76 -13.43 15.45
C ASN A 167 -8.77 -14.24 14.13
N ALA A 168 -9.07 -15.54 14.20
CA ALA A 168 -9.11 -16.44 13.05
C ALA A 168 -10.06 -15.95 11.94
N GLY A 169 -11.16 -15.29 12.32
CA GLY A 169 -12.13 -14.71 11.39
C GLY A 169 -11.59 -13.58 10.51
N LEU A 170 -10.39 -13.06 10.76
CA LEU A 170 -9.73 -12.10 9.87
C LEU A 170 -9.33 -12.73 8.53
N LYS A 171 -9.18 -14.06 8.46
CA LYS A 171 -8.85 -14.77 7.21
C LYS A 171 -9.92 -14.60 6.14
N ASP A 172 -11.17 -14.35 6.52
CA ASP A 172 -12.28 -14.12 5.60
C ASP A 172 -12.11 -12.84 4.76
N LEU A 173 -11.24 -11.93 5.19
CA LEU A 173 -10.90 -10.72 4.45
C LEU A 173 -9.90 -10.99 3.30
N ALA A 174 -9.42 -12.23 3.17
CA ALA A 174 -8.58 -12.62 2.04
C ALA A 174 -9.34 -12.43 0.72
N LYS A 175 -8.66 -11.84 -0.27
CA LYS A 175 -9.29 -11.47 -1.54
C LYS A 175 -8.39 -11.81 -2.70
N ARG A 176 -9.00 -12.20 -3.82
CA ARG A 176 -8.31 -12.37 -5.10
C ARG A 176 -9.00 -11.50 -6.14
N PHE A 177 -8.22 -10.86 -6.99
CA PHE A 177 -8.72 -10.06 -8.09
C PHE A 177 -7.68 -10.00 -9.21
N ARG A 178 -8.08 -9.47 -10.36
CA ARG A 178 -7.20 -9.24 -11.51
C ARG A 178 -7.13 -7.75 -11.81
N LEU A 179 -5.99 -7.34 -12.35
CA LEU A 179 -5.68 -5.98 -12.79
C LEU A 179 -5.26 -6.03 -14.27
N GLY A 180 -5.36 -4.90 -14.96
CA GLY A 180 -5.11 -4.79 -16.41
C GLY A 180 -6.36 -5.09 -17.25
N ARG A 181 -6.32 -4.72 -18.54
CA ARG A 181 -7.42 -5.01 -19.48
C ARG A 181 -7.36 -6.46 -19.92
N SER A 182 -8.44 -7.20 -19.72
CA SER A 182 -8.66 -8.45 -20.45
C SER A 182 -9.09 -8.10 -21.88
N VAL A 183 -8.50 -8.73 -22.89
CA VAL A 183 -9.05 -8.70 -24.26
C VAL A 183 -10.42 -9.39 -24.19
N GLY A 184 -11.49 -8.62 -23.97
CA GLY A 184 -12.85 -9.13 -23.82
C GLY A 184 -13.76 -8.48 -22.77
N ASP A 185 -13.35 -7.43 -22.04
CA ASP A 185 -14.29 -6.69 -21.18
C ASP A 185 -15.17 -5.72 -22.01
N PRO A 186 -16.51 -5.84 -21.97
CA PRO A 186 -17.43 -5.09 -22.82
C PRO A 186 -17.74 -3.68 -22.28
N GLU A 187 -16.71 -2.90 -21.94
CA GLU A 187 -16.87 -1.52 -21.43
C GLU A 187 -16.29 -0.45 -22.39
N SER A 188 -16.29 -0.75 -23.70
CA SER A 188 -15.94 0.20 -24.76
C SER A 188 -17.05 0.42 -25.79
N ILE A 189 -18.31 0.41 -25.34
CA ILE A 189 -19.46 0.91 -26.12
C ILE A 189 -20.29 1.84 -25.24
N GLU A 190 -19.75 2.98 -24.86
CA GLU A 190 -20.53 4.22 -24.85
C GLU A 190 -19.65 5.44 -24.60
N LYS A 191 -19.49 6.24 -25.66
CA LYS A 191 -19.29 7.70 -25.74
C LYS A 191 -18.53 8.00 -27.02
N ARG A 192 -19.27 7.97 -28.13
CA ARG A 192 -19.07 8.88 -29.25
C ARG A 192 -20.18 9.92 -29.19
#